data_AF-A0A4Y9XQ54-F1
#
_entry.id   AF-A0A4Y9XQ54-F1
#
_cell.length_a   1.000
_cell.length_b   1.000
_cell.length_c   1.000
_cell.angle_alpha   90.00
_cell.angle_beta   90.00
_cell.angle_gamma   90.00
#
_symmetry.space_group_name_H-M   'P 1'
#
loop_
_entity.id
_entity.type
_entity.pdbx_description
1 polymer ?
#
loop_
_entity_poly.entity_id
_entity_poly.type
_entity_poly.pdbx_seq_one_letter_code
_entity_poly.pdbx_strand_id
1 'polypeptide(L)'
;MSALAAAPRPLHDSPSSGPVMAISPVRLPMPPRRFADQAEATRINNQIDEELRREHDTLRRRRPREIKVMLLGQAESGKSTLQKQFQLYYACQTLDRERPSWRPIVYFNILKAIRMILSEVDYEYFSNTPTSPLMPSPVDHVAHLRNKLLPLVASEEALASELSGGITVTGGKSGVFVRAGWQALNTATRSWPLADIRNGSGPRAPVMTDIVAKTLDANQNEIEDLWHHPGVRSLLATNKLRLEEYAEFFLDNIHRIARPDYLPSTDDILHVRLQTLGVKEHAFDINMGGVTYNWLLYDVGGARGQ
;
A
#
# COMPACT_ATOMS: atom_id res chain seq x y z
N MET A 1 -73.08 42.25 63.67
CA MET A 1 -73.01 43.16 64.83
C MET A 1 -72.78 42.32 66.08
N SER A 2 -71.82 42.73 66.93
CA SER A 2 -71.57 42.32 68.33
C SER A 2 -71.07 40.87 68.57
N ALA A 3 -69.84 40.63 69.07
CA ALA A 3 -69.31 40.81 70.46
C ALA A 3 -69.94 39.77 71.43
N LEU A 4 -69.27 39.08 72.39
CA LEU A 4 -68.08 39.34 73.21
C LEU A 4 -67.78 38.07 74.08
N ALA A 5 -66.49 37.82 74.42
CA ALA A 5 -65.89 37.22 75.67
C ALA A 5 -66.50 36.00 76.41
N ALA A 6 -65.80 35.19 77.24
CA ALA A 6 -64.41 34.79 77.47
C ALA A 6 -64.40 33.75 78.65
N ALA A 7 -63.78 32.56 78.44
CA ALA A 7 -63.08 31.65 79.39
C ALA A 7 -63.80 31.06 80.66
N PRO A 8 -63.24 30.05 81.39
CA PRO A 8 -62.19 29.03 81.09
C PRO A 8 -62.52 27.56 81.51
N ARG A 9 -61.54 26.68 81.20
CA ARG A 9 -61.21 25.28 81.61
C ARG A 9 -61.21 25.02 83.15
N PRO A 10 -60.95 23.81 83.73
CA PRO A 10 -60.28 22.59 83.19
C PRO A 10 -60.83 21.22 83.66
N LEU A 11 -60.25 20.12 83.17
CA LEU A 11 -60.28 18.78 83.80
C LEU A 11 -59.03 17.99 83.38
N HIS A 12 -58.37 17.37 84.36
CA HIS A 12 -57.22 16.48 84.22
C HIS A 12 -57.56 15.12 84.87
N ASP A 13 -56.87 14.09 84.36
CA ASP A 13 -56.68 12.71 84.86
C ASP A 13 -57.69 11.58 84.58
N SER A 14 -57.31 10.77 83.56
CA SER A 14 -57.04 9.30 83.55
C SER A 14 -58.18 8.31 83.89
N PRO A 15 -58.35 7.18 83.14
CA PRO A 15 -57.47 6.01 83.33
C PRO A 15 -57.21 5.06 82.13
N SER A 16 -56.10 4.30 82.27
CA SER A 16 -55.76 2.94 81.82
C SER A 16 -56.46 2.21 80.64
N SER A 17 -55.62 1.87 79.65
CA SER A 17 -55.34 0.55 79.04
C SER A 17 -56.40 -0.26 78.26
N GLY A 18 -56.18 -0.33 76.94
CA GLY A 18 -56.59 -1.39 76.00
C GLY A 18 -55.63 -1.37 74.79
N PRO A 19 -55.28 -2.52 74.18
CA PRO A 19 -54.05 -2.64 73.38
C PRO A 19 -54.16 -1.90 72.04
N VAL A 20 -53.21 -1.00 71.79
CA VAL A 20 -53.02 -0.38 70.47
C VAL A 20 -52.40 -1.45 69.57
N MET A 21 -53.16 -1.86 68.56
CA MET A 21 -52.69 -2.69 67.45
C MET A 21 -51.41 -2.09 66.88
N ALA A 22 -50.30 -2.80 67.03
CA ALA A 22 -49.07 -2.50 66.31
C ALA A 22 -49.35 -2.67 64.82
N ILE A 23 -49.55 -1.56 64.12
CA ILE A 23 -49.50 -1.53 62.67
C ILE A 23 -48.04 -1.76 62.31
N SER A 24 -47.69 -3.00 61.95
CA SER A 24 -46.42 -3.33 61.33
C SER A 24 -46.12 -2.32 60.22
N PRO A 25 -44.91 -1.72 60.14
CA PRO A 25 -44.59 -0.85 59.04
C PRO A 25 -44.73 -1.64 57.74
N VAL A 26 -45.61 -1.16 56.86
CA VAL A 26 -45.81 -1.67 55.51
C VAL A 26 -44.43 -1.71 54.84
N ARG A 27 -43.94 -2.91 54.55
CA ARG A 27 -42.72 -3.13 53.79
C ARG A 27 -43.00 -2.62 52.38
N LEU A 28 -42.53 -1.41 52.07
CA LEU A 28 -42.58 -0.86 50.71
C LEU A 28 -41.96 -1.90 49.75
N PRO A 29 -42.62 -2.24 48.63
CA PRO A 29 -42.02 -3.12 47.64
C PRO A 29 -40.73 -2.46 47.13
N MET A 30 -39.62 -3.20 47.18
CA MET A 30 -38.35 -2.78 46.59
C MET A 30 -38.59 -2.37 45.13
N PRO A 31 -37.96 -1.28 44.64
CA PRO A 31 -38.14 -0.87 43.25
C PRO A 31 -37.69 -2.01 42.32
N PRO A 32 -38.39 -2.23 41.20
CA PRO A 32 -38.10 -3.35 40.29
C PRO A 32 -36.67 -3.25 39.76
N ARG A 33 -35.96 -4.39 39.75
CA ARG A 33 -34.53 -4.56 39.38
C ARG A 33 -34.07 -3.75 38.14
N ARG A 34 -34.97 -3.49 37.19
CA ARG A 34 -34.75 -2.71 35.97
C ARG A 34 -34.15 -1.30 36.18
N PHE A 35 -34.47 -0.59 37.28
CA PHE A 35 -33.91 0.75 37.53
C PHE A 35 -32.51 0.71 38.14
N ALA A 36 -32.22 -0.29 38.98
CA ALA A 36 -30.88 -0.53 39.51
C ALA A 36 -29.92 -0.94 38.38
N ASP A 37 -30.38 -1.81 37.48
CA ASP A 37 -29.64 -2.25 36.30
C ASP A 37 -29.35 -1.07 35.35
N GLN A 38 -30.27 -0.12 35.19
CA GLN A 38 -30.05 1.09 34.37
C GLN A 38 -29.07 2.07 35.02
N ALA A 39 -29.17 2.30 36.32
CA ALA A 39 -28.23 3.18 37.04
C ALA A 39 -26.82 2.58 37.07
N GLU A 40 -26.71 1.27 37.25
CA GLU A 40 -25.44 0.54 37.21
C GLU A 40 -24.88 0.52 35.79
N ALA A 41 -25.69 0.26 34.76
CA ALA A 41 -25.27 0.34 33.36
C ALA A 41 -24.80 1.76 32.97
N THR A 42 -25.46 2.81 33.46
CA THR A 42 -25.03 4.20 33.22
C THR A 42 -23.70 4.49 33.90
N ARG A 43 -23.47 3.98 35.11
CA ARG A 43 -22.19 4.11 35.80
C ARG A 43 -21.07 3.35 35.09
N ILE A 44 -21.34 2.11 34.65
CA ILE A 44 -20.39 1.30 33.89
C ILE A 44 -20.07 1.98 32.55
N ASN A 45 -21.08 2.48 31.83
CA ASN A 45 -20.86 3.17 30.56
C ASN A 45 -20.03 4.46 30.74
N ASN A 46 -20.36 5.27 31.74
CA ASN A 46 -19.59 6.48 32.05
C ASN A 46 -18.15 6.14 32.45
N GLN A 47 -17.94 5.04 33.16
CA GLN A 47 -16.60 4.57 33.55
C GLN A 47 -15.79 4.10 32.33
N ILE A 48 -16.42 3.37 31.41
CA ILE A 48 -15.82 2.96 30.14
C ILE A 48 -15.47 4.19 29.30
N ASP A 49 -16.39 5.15 29.16
CA ASP A 49 -16.15 6.39 28.41
C ASP A 49 -14.99 7.20 29.01
N GLU A 50 -14.86 7.22 30.33
CA GLU A 50 -13.78 7.92 31.01
C GLU A 50 -12.42 7.21 30.85
N GLU A 51 -12.40 5.88 30.89
CA GLU A 51 -11.20 5.08 30.59
C GLU A 51 -10.76 5.26 29.13
N LEU A 52 -11.69 5.16 28.17
CA LEU A 52 -11.42 5.40 26.75
C LEU A 52 -10.87 6.81 26.51
N ARG A 53 -11.39 7.81 27.22
CA ARG A 53 -10.92 9.20 27.11
C ARG A 53 -9.50 9.35 27.65
N ARG A 54 -9.19 8.74 28.79
CA ARG A 54 -7.83 8.74 29.38
C ARG A 54 -6.84 8.01 28.47
N GLU A 55 -7.22 6.84 27.96
CA GLU A 55 -6.41 6.06 27.03
C GLU A 55 -6.16 6.86 25.75
N HIS A 56 -7.20 7.47 25.17
CA HIS A 56 -7.09 8.31 23.99
C HIS A 56 -6.18 9.53 24.22
N ASP A 57 -6.27 10.21 25.37
CA ASP A 57 -5.39 11.33 25.69
C ASP A 57 -3.93 10.90 25.87
N THR A 58 -3.68 9.73 26.49
CA THR A 58 -2.32 9.19 26.60
C THR A 58 -1.75 8.78 25.25
N LEU A 59 -2.56 8.16 24.39
CA LEU A 59 -2.21 7.82 23.01
C LEU A 59 -1.97 9.08 22.18
N ARG A 60 -2.80 10.11 22.30
CA ARG A 60 -2.68 11.38 21.58
C ARG A 60 -1.43 12.17 21.98
N ARG A 61 -1.03 12.12 23.26
CA ARG A 61 0.24 12.70 23.75
C ARG A 61 1.47 11.90 23.30
N ARG A 62 1.33 10.59 23.11
CA ARG A 62 2.39 9.70 22.60
C ARG A 62 2.48 9.65 21.09
N ARG A 63 1.41 10.02 20.36
CA ARG A 63 1.42 10.06 18.90
C ARG A 63 2.42 11.12 18.45
N PRO A 64 3.40 10.77 17.59
CA PRO A 64 4.26 11.77 16.97
C PRO A 64 3.38 12.78 16.24
N ARG A 65 3.79 14.05 16.26
CA ARG A 65 3.03 15.11 15.58
C ARG A 65 2.97 14.78 14.09
N GLU A 66 1.77 14.53 13.59
CA GLU A 66 1.54 14.08 12.22
C GLU A 66 1.37 15.28 11.28
N ILE A 67 2.12 15.30 10.18
CA ILE A 67 2.02 16.31 9.13
C ILE A 67 1.63 15.61 7.84
N LYS A 68 0.46 15.93 7.29
CA LYS A 68 -0.03 15.38 6.02
C LYS A 68 0.29 16.33 4.88
N VAL A 69 1.01 15.84 3.88
CA VAL A 69 1.44 16.58 2.69
C VAL A 69 0.92 15.87 1.45
N MET A 70 0.23 16.57 0.55
CA MET A 70 -0.26 15.97 -0.70
C MET A 70 0.41 16.64 -1.89
N LEU A 71 0.97 15.84 -2.80
CA LEU A 71 1.63 16.33 -4.01
C LEU A 71 0.61 16.48 -5.13
N LEU A 72 0.36 17.72 -5.56
CA LEU A 72 -0.57 18.07 -6.63
C LEU A 72 0.14 18.78 -7.78
N GLY A 73 -0.29 18.53 -9.02
CA GLY A 73 0.29 19.16 -10.19
C GLY A 73 0.04 18.40 -11.50
N GLN A 74 0.13 19.11 -12.62
CA GLN A 74 0.04 18.58 -13.99
C GLN A 74 1.07 17.49 -14.30
N ALA A 75 0.84 16.68 -15.35
CA ALA A 75 1.85 15.73 -15.81
C ALA A 75 3.20 16.45 -16.02
N GLU A 76 4.31 15.79 -15.69
CA GLU A 76 5.69 16.32 -15.84
C GLU A 76 6.08 17.48 -14.91
N SER A 77 5.23 17.90 -13.96
CA SER A 77 5.55 18.96 -12.99
C SER A 77 6.61 18.60 -11.93
N GLY A 78 7.31 17.47 -12.07
CA GLY A 78 8.35 17.03 -11.14
C GLY A 78 7.88 16.47 -9.78
N LYS A 79 6.59 16.16 -9.60
CA LYS A 79 6.05 15.57 -8.34
C LYS A 79 6.77 14.27 -7.96
N SER A 80 6.92 13.38 -8.93
CA SER A 80 7.62 12.10 -8.73
C SER A 80 9.09 12.35 -8.36
N THR A 81 9.73 13.37 -8.94
CA THR A 81 11.10 13.77 -8.59
C THR A 81 11.19 14.28 -7.15
N LEU A 82 10.26 15.14 -6.70
CA LEU A 82 10.24 15.65 -5.32
C LEU A 82 9.98 14.53 -4.31
N GLN A 83 9.04 13.64 -4.61
CA GLN A 83 8.76 12.45 -3.79
C GLN A 83 10.00 11.55 -3.68
N LYS A 84 10.70 11.30 -4.79
CA LYS A 84 11.96 10.55 -4.83
C LYS A 84 13.04 11.19 -3.97
N GLN A 85 13.16 12.53 -4.00
CA GLN A 85 14.11 13.27 -3.15
C GLN A 85 13.77 13.14 -1.66
N PHE A 86 12.48 13.23 -1.30
CA PHE A 86 12.04 12.98 0.09
C PHE A 86 12.35 11.56 0.56
N GLN A 87 12.14 10.56 -0.31
CA GLN A 87 12.49 9.17 -0.03
C GLN A 87 13.99 8.98 0.19
N LEU A 88 14.82 9.58 -0.67
CA LEU A 88 16.27 9.50 -0.55
C LEU A 88 16.77 10.18 0.73
N TYR A 89 16.19 11.30 1.14
CA TYR A 89 16.70 12.03 2.30
C TYR A 89 16.20 11.47 3.64
N TYR A 90 14.92 11.08 3.74
CA TYR A 90 14.29 10.73 5.01
C TYR A 90 13.92 9.25 5.16
N ALA A 91 13.92 8.46 4.09
CA ALA A 91 13.55 7.03 4.13
C ALA A 91 14.66 6.06 3.72
N CYS A 92 15.93 6.48 3.63
CA CYS A 92 17.05 5.59 3.28
C CYS A 92 17.03 4.26 4.06
N GLN A 93 16.82 4.30 5.38
CA GLN A 93 16.81 3.10 6.23
C GLN A 93 15.59 2.18 5.96
N THR A 94 14.45 2.76 5.59
CA THR A 94 13.24 2.01 5.21
C THR A 94 13.44 1.39 3.83
N LEU A 95 14.01 2.14 2.89
CA LEU A 95 14.36 1.66 1.56
C LEU A 95 15.30 0.46 1.63
N ASP A 96 16.32 0.49 2.50
CA ASP A 96 17.27 -0.62 2.71
C ASP A 96 16.57 -1.92 3.11
N ARG A 97 15.58 -1.85 4.01
CA ARG A 97 14.80 -3.01 4.45
C ARG A 97 13.88 -3.55 3.35
N GLU A 98 13.41 -2.66 2.48
CA GLU A 98 12.48 -3.00 1.41
C GLU A 98 13.17 -3.43 0.10
N ARG A 99 14.49 -3.25 -0.04
CA ARG A 99 15.25 -3.60 -1.27
C ARG A 99 14.87 -4.95 -1.87
N PRO A 100 14.74 -6.06 -1.09
CA PRO A 100 14.35 -7.35 -1.66
C PRO A 100 12.99 -7.32 -2.36
N SER A 101 12.04 -6.54 -1.84
CA SER A 101 10.69 -6.40 -2.40
C SER A 101 10.69 -5.65 -3.74
N TRP A 102 11.66 -4.76 -3.97
CA TRP A 102 11.77 -4.04 -5.24
C TRP A 102 12.33 -4.88 -6.39
N ARG A 103 13.03 -5.99 -6.08
CA ARG A 103 13.65 -6.87 -7.07
C ARG A 103 12.68 -7.35 -8.16
N PRO A 104 11.51 -7.94 -7.85
CA PRO A 104 10.55 -8.36 -8.88
C PRO A 104 10.02 -7.21 -9.74
N ILE A 105 9.94 -5.98 -9.22
CA ILE A 105 9.47 -4.84 -10.01
C ILE A 105 10.53 -4.39 -11.02
N VAL A 106 11.82 -4.38 -10.60
CA VAL A 106 12.94 -4.14 -11.53
C VAL A 106 12.90 -5.16 -12.66
N TYR A 107 12.78 -6.45 -12.33
CA TYR A 107 12.69 -7.50 -13.34
C TYR A 107 11.49 -7.30 -14.27
N PHE A 108 10.31 -6.95 -13.74
CA PHE A 108 9.14 -6.66 -14.57
C PHE A 108 9.40 -5.51 -15.56
N ASN A 109 10.05 -4.43 -15.13
CA ASN A 109 10.38 -3.29 -16.00
C ASN A 109 11.32 -3.72 -17.15
N ILE A 110 12.28 -4.59 -16.86
CA ILE A 110 13.19 -5.17 -17.87
C ILE A 110 12.43 -6.06 -18.85
N LEU A 111 11.60 -7.00 -18.35
CA LEU A 111 10.81 -7.89 -19.19
C LEU A 111 9.89 -7.11 -20.13
N LYS A 112 9.23 -6.07 -19.61
CA LYS A 112 8.38 -5.17 -20.38
C LYS A 112 9.19 -4.46 -21.48
N ALA A 113 10.39 -3.95 -21.16
CA ALA A 113 11.27 -3.33 -22.14
C ALA A 113 11.67 -4.31 -23.25
N ILE A 114 12.09 -5.53 -22.89
CA ILE A 114 12.46 -6.59 -23.86
C ILE A 114 11.27 -6.93 -24.77
N ARG A 115 10.07 -7.14 -24.21
CA ARG A 115 8.87 -7.41 -25.02
C ARG A 115 8.58 -6.26 -25.97
N MET A 116 8.66 -5.00 -25.52
CA MET A 116 8.42 -3.84 -26.38
C MET A 116 9.42 -3.78 -27.54
N ILE A 117 10.71 -4.00 -27.27
CA ILE A 117 11.74 -4.05 -28.30
C ILE A 117 11.42 -5.14 -29.33
N LEU A 118 11.20 -6.37 -28.88
CA LEU A 118 10.93 -7.50 -29.78
C LEU A 118 9.67 -7.29 -30.62
N SER A 119 8.60 -6.75 -30.01
CA SER A 119 7.34 -6.49 -30.72
C SER A 119 7.51 -5.46 -31.85
N GLU A 120 8.30 -4.41 -31.60
CA GLU A 120 8.53 -3.35 -32.60
C GLU A 120 9.45 -3.84 -33.72
N VAL A 121 10.46 -4.65 -33.39
CA VAL A 121 11.33 -5.25 -34.40
C VAL A 121 10.54 -6.23 -35.28
N ASP A 122 9.65 -7.03 -34.70
CA ASP A 122 8.76 -7.91 -35.47
C ASP A 122 7.84 -7.09 -36.39
N TYR A 123 7.27 -5.98 -35.91
CA TYR A 123 6.42 -5.11 -36.73
C TYR A 123 7.18 -4.50 -37.93
N GLU A 124 8.38 -3.97 -37.71
CA GLU A 124 9.24 -3.42 -38.76
C GLU A 124 9.67 -4.51 -39.76
N TYR A 125 9.87 -5.76 -39.29
CA TYR A 125 10.17 -6.91 -40.15
C TYR A 125 9.01 -7.24 -41.09
N PHE A 126 7.78 -7.37 -40.57
CA PHE A 126 6.61 -7.71 -41.39
C PHE A 126 6.18 -6.57 -42.34
N SER A 127 6.54 -5.32 -42.03
CA SER A 127 6.22 -4.16 -42.85
C SER A 127 7.22 -3.88 -43.97
N ASN A 128 8.48 -4.34 -43.87
CA ASN A 128 9.58 -3.98 -44.79
C ASN A 128 10.11 -5.10 -45.72
N THR A 129 9.29 -6.08 -46.15
CA THR A 129 9.68 -6.98 -47.28
C THR A 129 8.97 -6.56 -48.57
N PRO A 130 9.69 -6.23 -49.67
CA PRO A 130 10.52 -7.21 -50.39
C PRO A 130 11.81 -6.65 -51.05
N THR A 131 12.98 -7.27 -50.89
CA THR A 131 14.00 -7.44 -51.97
C THR A 131 15.28 -8.18 -51.55
N SER A 132 15.72 -9.09 -52.45
CA SER A 132 17.07 -9.66 -52.65
C SER A 132 17.50 -10.91 -51.83
N PRO A 133 17.56 -12.11 -52.45
CA PRO A 133 17.90 -13.40 -51.80
C PRO A 133 19.40 -13.66 -51.51
N LEU A 134 20.29 -12.67 -51.61
CA LEU A 134 21.74 -12.90 -51.71
C LEU A 134 22.58 -12.37 -50.52
N MET A 135 21.97 -11.98 -49.41
CA MET A 135 22.70 -11.61 -48.18
C MET A 135 22.22 -12.45 -46.99
N PRO A 136 23.11 -12.96 -46.12
CA PRO A 136 22.69 -13.48 -44.82
C PRO A 136 22.02 -12.33 -44.08
N SER A 137 20.73 -12.48 -43.84
CA SER A 137 19.88 -11.36 -43.47
C SER A 137 20.09 -11.03 -41.99
N PRO A 138 20.15 -9.74 -41.59
CA PRO A 138 20.08 -9.32 -40.17
C PRO A 138 18.88 -9.92 -39.41
N VAL A 139 17.91 -10.46 -40.15
CA VAL A 139 16.73 -11.20 -39.70
C VAL A 139 17.07 -12.49 -38.95
N ASP A 140 18.13 -13.21 -39.33
CA ASP A 140 18.48 -14.49 -38.69
C ASP A 140 18.98 -14.28 -37.26
N HIS A 141 19.73 -13.20 -37.04
CA HIS A 141 20.27 -12.86 -35.73
C HIS A 141 19.16 -12.42 -34.76
N VAL A 142 18.24 -11.57 -35.21
CA VAL A 142 17.09 -11.16 -34.38
C VAL A 142 16.15 -12.34 -34.10
N ALA A 143 15.89 -13.20 -35.09
CA ALA A 143 15.07 -14.40 -34.89
C ALA A 143 15.70 -15.36 -33.86
N HIS A 144 17.03 -15.49 -33.88
CA HIS A 144 17.76 -16.27 -32.88
C HIS A 144 17.62 -15.66 -31.47
N LEU A 145 17.86 -14.36 -31.32
CA LEU A 145 17.69 -13.65 -30.05
C LEU A 145 16.25 -13.76 -29.54
N ARG A 146 15.24 -13.61 -30.41
CA ARG A 146 13.83 -13.78 -30.06
C ARG A 146 13.55 -15.16 -29.50
N ASN A 147 14.03 -16.21 -30.14
CA ASN A 147 13.79 -17.59 -29.68
C ASN A 147 14.43 -17.84 -28.30
N LYS A 148 15.59 -17.25 -28.03
CA LYS A 148 16.25 -17.33 -26.72
C LYS A 148 15.56 -16.51 -25.64
N LEU A 149 15.05 -15.32 -25.98
CA LEU A 149 14.41 -14.40 -25.04
C LEU A 149 12.90 -14.67 -24.83
N LEU A 150 12.30 -15.56 -25.61
CA LEU A 150 10.88 -15.92 -25.49
C LEU A 150 10.46 -16.36 -24.07
N PRO A 151 11.25 -17.16 -23.32
CA PRO A 151 10.91 -17.52 -21.94
C PRO A 151 10.80 -16.32 -21.00
N LEU A 152 11.61 -15.28 -21.22
CA LEU A 152 11.55 -14.03 -20.45
C LEU A 152 10.25 -13.28 -20.74
N VAL A 153 9.90 -13.14 -22.02
CA VAL A 153 8.63 -12.51 -22.44
C VAL A 153 7.42 -13.27 -21.91
N ALA A 154 7.43 -14.61 -21.99
CA ALA A 154 6.35 -15.45 -21.47
C ALA A 154 6.18 -15.35 -19.94
N SER A 155 7.27 -15.04 -19.22
CA SER A 155 7.25 -14.89 -17.77
C SER A 155 6.72 -13.52 -17.31
N GLU A 156 6.60 -12.53 -18.19
CA GLU A 156 6.16 -11.17 -17.86
C GLU A 156 4.76 -11.15 -17.25
N GLU A 157 3.79 -11.80 -17.89
CA GLU A 157 2.39 -11.82 -17.43
C GLU A 157 2.24 -12.57 -16.11
N ALA A 158 3.00 -13.65 -15.93
CA ALA A 158 2.99 -14.41 -14.70
C ALA A 158 3.65 -13.63 -13.54
N LEU A 159 4.74 -12.90 -13.81
CA LEU A 159 5.37 -12.01 -12.83
C LEU A 159 4.46 -10.83 -12.48
N ALA A 160 3.75 -10.28 -13.48
CA ALA A 160 2.76 -9.24 -13.28
C ALA A 160 1.61 -9.71 -12.37
N SER A 161 1.13 -10.93 -12.57
CA SER A 161 0.10 -11.56 -11.74
C SER A 161 0.58 -11.78 -10.31
N GLU A 162 1.82 -12.26 -10.12
CA GLU A 162 2.46 -12.40 -8.80
C GLU A 162 2.55 -11.05 -8.07
N LEU A 163 3.01 -9.99 -8.76
CA LEU A 163 3.11 -8.63 -8.23
C LEU A 163 1.74 -7.99 -7.90
N SER A 164 0.71 -8.31 -8.68
CA SER A 164 -0.64 -7.75 -8.52
C SER A 164 -1.48 -8.56 -7.52
N GLY A 165 -0.95 -9.64 -6.95
CA GLY A 165 -1.68 -10.54 -6.04
C GLY A 165 -2.84 -11.26 -6.74
N GLY A 166 -2.72 -11.53 -8.04
CA GLY A 166 -3.74 -12.23 -8.86
C GLY A 166 -4.93 -11.38 -9.31
N ILE A 167 -4.88 -10.06 -9.14
CA ILE A 167 -5.94 -9.15 -9.61
C ILE A 167 -5.57 -8.60 -10.98
N THR A 168 -6.33 -9.00 -12.00
CA THR A 168 -6.24 -8.40 -13.34
C THR A 168 -7.21 -7.21 -13.43
N VAL A 169 -6.70 -6.03 -13.75
CA VAL A 169 -7.57 -4.89 -14.12
C VAL A 169 -7.92 -5.06 -15.58
N THR A 170 -9.15 -5.49 -15.86
CA THR A 170 -9.68 -5.61 -17.21
C THR A 170 -9.88 -4.22 -17.82
N GLY A 171 -9.29 -3.97 -19.00
CA GLY A 171 -9.68 -2.86 -19.87
C GLY A 171 -8.68 -1.72 -20.11
N GLY A 172 -7.41 -1.83 -19.75
CA GLY A 172 -6.42 -0.78 -20.08
C GLY A 172 -4.98 -1.27 -20.07
N LYS A 173 -4.17 -0.75 -21.00
CA LYS A 173 -2.72 -0.95 -21.23
C LYS A 173 -1.98 -1.85 -20.22
N SER A 174 -1.32 -2.90 -20.74
CA SER A 174 -0.33 -3.74 -20.05
C SER A 174 0.52 -2.94 -19.04
N GLY A 175 0.11 -3.02 -17.78
CA GLY A 175 0.67 -2.29 -16.66
C GLY A 175 0.48 -3.12 -15.40
N VAL A 176 1.54 -3.25 -14.60
CA VAL A 176 1.46 -3.89 -13.30
C VAL A 176 0.85 -2.92 -12.31
N PHE A 177 -0.28 -3.33 -11.75
CA PHE A 177 -1.05 -2.57 -10.80
C PHE A 177 -0.83 -3.14 -9.42
N VAL A 178 -0.19 -2.36 -8.57
CA VAL A 178 0.21 -2.84 -7.26
C VAL A 178 -0.62 -2.15 -6.18
N ARG A 179 -1.26 -2.95 -5.31
CA ARG A 179 -2.10 -2.46 -4.20
C ARG A 179 -1.27 -1.81 -3.09
N ALA A 180 -1.90 -0.96 -2.28
CA ALA A 180 -1.31 -0.51 -1.03
C ALA A 180 -0.91 -1.72 -0.15
N GLY A 181 0.34 -1.75 0.33
CA GLY A 181 0.86 -2.84 1.15
C GLY A 181 1.54 -4.00 0.41
N TRP A 182 1.80 -3.89 -0.89
CA TRP A 182 2.50 -4.93 -1.65
C TRP A 182 3.91 -5.26 -1.14
N GLN A 183 4.58 -4.29 -0.52
CA GLN A 183 5.87 -4.51 0.16
C GLN A 183 5.72 -5.53 1.29
N ALA A 184 4.56 -5.56 1.97
CA ALA A 184 4.27 -6.51 3.04
C ALA A 184 3.88 -7.91 2.54
N LEU A 185 3.43 -8.04 1.27
CA LEU A 185 3.16 -9.34 0.65
C LEU A 185 4.45 -10.11 0.33
N ASN A 186 5.54 -9.40 0.02
CA ASN A 186 6.84 -10.00 -0.30
C ASN A 186 7.81 -10.09 0.89
N THR A 187 7.56 -9.36 1.99
CA THR A 187 8.42 -9.38 3.17
C THR A 187 7.68 -10.05 4.33
N ALA A 188 8.03 -11.29 4.65
CA ALA A 188 7.32 -12.14 5.61
C ALA A 188 7.36 -11.70 7.09
N THR A 189 7.56 -10.43 7.42
CA THR A 189 7.70 -9.98 8.82
C THR A 189 6.93 -8.69 9.12
N ARG A 190 5.78 -8.90 9.80
CA ARG A 190 5.03 -8.01 10.73
C ARG A 190 3.76 -7.28 10.24
N SER A 191 2.63 -7.93 10.54
CA SER A 191 1.47 -7.44 11.31
C SER A 191 0.98 -5.99 11.10
N TRP A 192 -0.02 -5.85 10.22
CA TRP A 192 -1.15 -4.92 10.41
C TRP A 192 -2.45 -5.73 10.52
N PRO A 193 -3.42 -5.35 11.36
CA PRO A 193 -4.65 -6.11 11.54
C PRO A 193 -5.67 -5.68 10.47
N LEU A 194 -5.81 -6.46 9.41
CA LEU A 194 -6.94 -6.35 8.48
C LEU A 194 -7.71 -7.67 8.49
N ALA A 195 -8.98 -7.56 8.90
CA ALA A 195 -9.89 -8.65 9.19
C ALA A 195 -10.42 -9.41 7.95
N ASP A 196 -9.83 -9.22 6.77
CA ASP A 196 -10.42 -9.69 5.51
C ASP A 196 -9.64 -10.82 4.80
N ILE A 197 -8.78 -11.56 5.52
CA ILE A 197 -8.21 -12.83 5.02
C ILE A 197 -9.07 -14.00 5.51
N ARG A 198 -10.32 -14.08 5.03
CA ARG A 198 -11.19 -15.26 5.25
C ARG A 198 -11.21 -16.22 4.06
N ASN A 199 -10.37 -16.03 3.05
CA ASN A 199 -10.20 -17.01 1.98
C ASN A 199 -8.72 -17.30 1.71
N GLY A 200 -8.36 -18.58 1.83
CA GLY A 200 -7.00 -19.09 1.98
C GLY A 200 -6.01 -18.70 0.89
N SER A 201 -4.88 -18.17 1.32
CA SER A 201 -3.54 -18.72 1.07
C SER A 201 -2.53 -17.86 1.85
N GLY A 202 -1.66 -18.49 2.64
CA GLY A 202 -0.54 -17.78 3.27
C GLY A 202 0.39 -17.17 2.21
N PRO A 203 1.34 -16.29 2.59
CA PRO A 203 2.27 -15.68 1.64
C PRO A 203 3.04 -16.78 0.91
N ARG A 204 2.75 -16.94 -0.38
CA ARG A 204 3.43 -17.88 -1.27
C ARG A 204 4.80 -17.30 -1.59
N ALA A 205 5.87 -18.08 -1.41
CA ALA A 205 7.21 -17.65 -1.80
C ALA A 205 7.21 -17.14 -3.26
N PRO A 206 8.01 -16.13 -3.62
CA PRO A 206 7.99 -15.51 -4.94
C PRO A 206 8.63 -16.41 -5.99
N VAL A 207 7.92 -17.48 -6.36
CA VAL A 207 8.40 -18.54 -7.25
C VAL A 207 8.69 -17.97 -8.64
N MET A 208 7.85 -17.08 -9.16
CA MET A 208 8.06 -16.50 -10.49
C MET A 208 9.27 -15.57 -10.51
N THR A 209 9.45 -14.78 -9.44
CA THR A 209 10.62 -13.90 -9.31
C THR A 209 11.94 -14.67 -9.40
N ASP A 210 12.03 -15.85 -8.79
CA ASP A 210 13.23 -16.68 -8.83
C ASP A 210 13.44 -17.36 -10.19
N ILE A 211 12.36 -17.76 -10.88
CA ILE A 211 12.42 -18.26 -12.26
C ILE A 211 12.95 -17.18 -13.19
N VAL A 212 12.41 -15.96 -13.07
CA VAL A 212 12.85 -14.80 -13.86
C VAL A 212 14.30 -14.46 -13.56
N ALA A 213 14.73 -14.46 -12.29
CA ALA A 213 16.13 -14.23 -11.92
C ALA A 213 17.09 -15.20 -12.63
N LYS A 214 16.79 -16.50 -12.58
CA LYS A 214 17.60 -17.54 -13.25
C LYS A 214 17.59 -17.39 -14.77
N THR A 215 16.46 -16.99 -15.34
CA THR A 215 16.33 -16.82 -16.79
C THR A 215 17.07 -15.57 -17.25
N LEU A 216 17.04 -14.48 -16.48
CA LEU A 216 17.84 -13.29 -16.74
C LEU A 216 19.33 -13.61 -16.66
N ASP A 217 19.75 -14.34 -15.62
CA ASP A 217 21.14 -14.77 -15.44
C ASP A 217 21.66 -15.60 -16.63
N ALA A 218 20.82 -16.48 -17.17
CA ALA A 218 21.17 -17.33 -18.30
C ALA A 218 21.22 -16.61 -19.66
N ASN A 219 20.55 -15.46 -19.81
CA ASN A 219 20.36 -14.77 -21.09
C ASN A 219 20.92 -13.34 -21.09
N GLN A 220 21.86 -13.00 -20.20
CA GLN A 220 22.39 -11.63 -20.08
C GLN A 220 22.98 -11.12 -21.39
N ASN A 221 23.78 -11.96 -22.06
CA ASN A 221 24.46 -11.62 -23.30
C ASN A 221 23.44 -11.41 -24.43
N GLU A 222 22.41 -12.25 -24.51
CA GLU A 222 21.36 -12.10 -25.51
C GLU A 222 20.54 -10.81 -25.32
N ILE A 223 20.31 -10.40 -24.06
CA ILE A 223 19.64 -9.14 -23.76
C ILE A 223 20.53 -7.97 -24.18
N GLU A 224 21.84 -8.03 -23.87
CA GLU A 224 22.81 -7.01 -24.27
C GLU A 224 22.94 -6.91 -25.79
N ASP A 225 23.02 -8.05 -26.49
CA ASP A 225 23.07 -8.16 -27.95
C ASP A 225 21.81 -7.56 -28.59
N LEU A 226 20.62 -7.88 -28.05
CA LEU A 226 19.37 -7.28 -28.50
C LEU A 226 19.38 -5.76 -28.33
N TRP A 227 19.83 -5.28 -27.17
CA TRP A 227 19.86 -3.85 -26.86
C TRP A 227 20.83 -3.07 -27.75
N HIS A 228 21.99 -3.64 -28.07
CA HIS A 228 22.99 -3.03 -28.95
C HIS A 228 22.76 -3.32 -30.43
N HIS A 229 21.76 -4.13 -30.78
CA HIS A 229 21.49 -4.48 -32.16
C HIS A 229 21.23 -3.23 -33.03
N PRO A 230 21.86 -3.10 -34.21
CA PRO A 230 21.75 -1.91 -35.05
C PRO A 230 20.31 -1.59 -35.46
N GLY A 231 19.48 -2.62 -35.66
CA GLY A 231 18.05 -2.45 -35.93
C GLY A 231 17.31 -1.77 -34.77
N VAL A 232 17.56 -2.20 -33.52
CA VAL A 232 16.94 -1.62 -32.32
C VAL A 232 17.40 -0.18 -32.12
N ARG A 233 18.70 0.08 -32.26
CA ARG A 233 19.25 1.44 -32.19
C ARG A 233 18.69 2.36 -33.27
N SER A 234 18.49 1.87 -34.49
CA SER A 234 17.84 2.62 -35.57
C SER A 234 16.37 2.92 -35.26
N LEU A 235 15.64 1.99 -34.65
CA LEU A 235 14.24 2.20 -34.25
C LEU A 235 14.11 3.27 -33.15
N LEU A 236 15.06 3.32 -32.22
CA LEU A 236 15.13 4.39 -31.21
C LEU A 236 15.44 5.74 -31.86
N ALA A 237 16.46 5.79 -32.71
CA ALA A 237 16.87 7.03 -33.40
C ALA A 237 15.76 7.60 -34.30
N THR A 238 14.93 6.74 -34.89
CA THR A 238 13.79 7.13 -35.74
C THR A 238 12.51 7.38 -34.95
N ASN A 239 12.54 7.32 -33.61
CA ASN A 239 11.38 7.43 -32.71
C ASN A 239 10.24 6.44 -33.00
N LYS A 240 10.56 5.32 -33.68
CA LYS A 240 9.61 4.22 -33.95
C LYS A 240 9.46 3.31 -32.73
N LEU A 241 10.54 3.10 -31.99
CA LEU A 241 10.51 2.42 -30.70
C LEU A 241 10.43 3.45 -29.56
N ARG A 242 9.39 3.37 -28.74
CA ARG A 242 9.21 4.22 -27.55
C ARG A 242 9.23 3.37 -26.29
N LEU A 243 10.38 3.33 -25.64
CA LEU A 243 10.53 2.70 -24.34
C LEU A 243 10.06 3.62 -23.21
N GLU A 244 9.97 3.06 -22.01
CA GLU A 244 9.75 3.87 -20.81
C GLU A 244 11.01 4.66 -20.46
N GLU A 245 10.85 5.82 -19.81
CA GLU A 245 11.89 6.83 -19.54
C GLU A 245 13.21 6.27 -18.96
N TYR A 246 13.15 5.17 -18.19
CA TYR A 246 14.33 4.55 -17.57
C TYR A 246 14.57 3.11 -18.00
N ALA A 247 13.95 2.65 -19.09
CA ALA A 247 14.21 1.31 -19.61
C ALA A 247 15.69 1.14 -20.03
N GLU A 248 16.28 2.17 -20.62
CA GLU A 248 17.68 2.19 -21.07
C GLU A 248 18.64 1.95 -19.90
N PHE A 249 18.39 2.62 -18.76
CA PHE A 249 19.18 2.45 -17.54
C PHE A 249 19.27 1.00 -17.09
N PHE A 250 18.15 0.25 -17.11
CA PHE A 250 18.16 -1.14 -16.70
C PHE A 250 18.82 -2.06 -17.74
N LEU A 251 18.62 -1.80 -19.02
CA LEU A 251 19.23 -2.59 -20.11
C LEU A 251 20.76 -2.41 -20.15
N ASP A 252 21.26 -1.19 -19.94
CA ASP A 252 22.70 -0.91 -19.84
C ASP A 252 23.35 -1.59 -18.61
N ASN A 253 22.57 -1.88 -17.58
CA ASN A 253 23.03 -2.49 -16.33
C ASN A 253 22.64 -3.98 -16.19
N ILE A 254 22.29 -4.65 -17.29
CA ILE A 254 21.73 -6.01 -17.24
C ILE A 254 22.65 -7.00 -16.53
N HIS A 255 23.97 -6.92 -16.74
CA HIS A 255 24.94 -7.81 -16.09
C HIS A 255 25.02 -7.67 -14.58
N ARG A 256 24.71 -6.49 -14.04
CA ARG A 256 24.64 -6.28 -12.59
C ARG A 256 23.32 -6.79 -12.05
N ILE A 257 22.23 -6.54 -12.77
CA ILE A 257 20.86 -6.80 -12.33
C ILE A 257 20.50 -8.30 -12.43
N ALA A 258 21.06 -9.01 -13.40
CA ALA A 258 20.78 -10.42 -13.64
C ALA A 258 21.53 -11.37 -12.69
N ARG A 259 22.47 -10.88 -11.88
CA ARG A 259 23.24 -11.74 -10.97
C ARG A 259 22.33 -12.42 -9.94
N PRO A 260 22.61 -13.66 -9.53
CA PRO A 260 21.79 -14.37 -8.54
C PRO A 260 21.68 -13.66 -7.18
N ASP A 261 22.73 -12.91 -6.81
CA ASP A 261 22.83 -12.14 -5.57
C ASP A 261 22.36 -10.69 -5.72
N TYR A 262 21.73 -10.34 -6.85
CA TYR A 262 21.26 -8.98 -7.11
C TYR A 262 20.30 -8.49 -6.02
N LEU A 263 20.68 -7.36 -5.43
CA LEU A 263 19.86 -6.55 -4.55
C LEU A 263 19.73 -5.15 -5.16
N PRO A 264 18.50 -4.65 -5.39
CA PRO A 264 18.28 -3.32 -5.95
C PRO A 264 19.02 -2.25 -5.16
N SER A 265 19.79 -1.45 -5.88
CA SER A 265 20.38 -0.24 -5.35
C SER A 265 19.31 0.84 -5.17
N THR A 266 19.66 1.90 -4.45
CA THR A 266 18.77 3.06 -4.34
C THR A 266 18.45 3.64 -5.72
N ASP A 267 19.42 3.65 -6.62
CA ASP A 267 19.23 4.16 -7.98
C ASP A 267 18.25 3.29 -8.79
N ASP A 268 18.33 1.97 -8.64
CA ASP A 268 17.36 1.05 -9.25
C ASP A 268 15.93 1.34 -8.79
N ILE A 269 15.75 1.52 -7.48
CA ILE A 269 14.45 1.80 -6.87
C ILE A 269 13.89 3.14 -7.38
N LEU A 270 14.76 4.14 -7.55
CA LEU A 270 14.38 5.44 -8.06
C LEU A 270 14.01 5.38 -9.55
N HIS A 271 14.63 4.52 -10.34
CA HIS A 271 14.37 4.39 -11.78
C HIS A 271 13.22 3.43 -12.12
N VAL A 272 12.78 2.59 -11.17
CA VAL A 272 11.64 1.70 -11.37
C VAL A 272 10.35 2.48 -11.62
N ARG A 273 9.62 2.09 -12.67
CA ARG A 273 8.26 2.55 -12.90
C ARG A 273 7.26 1.59 -12.27
N LEU A 274 6.43 2.13 -11.37
CA LEU A 274 5.31 1.44 -10.76
C LEU A 274 4.03 2.22 -11.02
N GLN A 275 3.01 1.59 -11.60
CA GLN A 275 1.68 2.18 -11.68
C GLN A 275 0.89 1.75 -10.45
N THR A 276 0.80 2.62 -9.45
CA THR A 276 -0.04 2.37 -8.28
C THR A 276 -1.50 2.65 -8.59
N LEU A 277 -2.38 1.73 -8.22
CA LEU A 277 -3.81 2.03 -8.16
C LEU A 277 -4.10 2.76 -6.86
N GLY A 278 -4.64 3.98 -6.96
CA GLY A 278 -5.04 4.79 -5.82
C GLY A 278 -3.94 5.71 -5.28
N VAL A 279 -4.18 6.24 -4.08
CA VAL A 279 -3.28 7.18 -3.41
C VAL A 279 -2.19 6.40 -2.68
N LYS A 280 -0.91 6.70 -2.96
CA LYS A 280 0.21 6.09 -2.24
C LYS A 280 0.60 6.97 -1.07
N GLU A 281 0.57 6.40 0.13
CA GLU A 281 1.02 7.07 1.35
C GLU A 281 2.48 6.71 1.64
N HIS A 282 3.30 7.71 1.95
CA HIS A 282 4.68 7.54 2.39
C HIS A 282 4.86 8.21 3.74
N ALA A 283 5.22 7.43 4.77
CA ALA A 283 5.51 7.95 6.10
C ALA A 283 7.02 8.22 6.27
N PHE A 284 7.37 9.40 6.77
CA PHE A 284 8.74 9.81 7.08
C PHE A 284 8.81 10.37 8.49
N ASP A 285 9.65 9.79 9.35
CA ASP A 285 9.93 10.35 10.66
C ASP A 285 11.03 11.42 10.55
N ILE A 286 10.63 12.70 10.57
CA ILE A 286 11.53 13.83 10.39
C ILE A 286 11.73 14.56 11.73
N ASN A 287 12.98 14.68 12.16
CA ASN A 287 13.33 15.50 13.33
C ASN A 287 13.47 16.97 12.92
N MET A 288 12.59 17.82 13.44
CA MET A 288 12.67 19.27 13.26
C MET A 288 12.69 19.95 14.63
N GLY A 289 13.81 20.60 14.95
CA GLY A 289 13.96 21.34 16.21
C GLY A 289 13.88 20.46 17.47
N GLY A 290 14.36 19.21 17.41
CA GLY A 290 14.37 18.27 18.54
C GLY A 290 13.07 17.51 18.75
N VAL A 291 12.07 17.70 17.88
CA VAL A 291 10.80 16.98 17.89
C VAL A 291 10.68 16.12 16.64
N THR A 292 10.37 14.83 16.81
CA THR A 292 10.08 13.92 15.70
C THR A 292 8.65 14.13 15.22
N TYR A 293 8.51 14.50 13.96
CA TYR A 293 7.24 14.60 13.25
C TYR A 293 7.09 13.41 12.32
N ASN A 294 5.91 12.80 12.30
CA ASN A 294 5.57 11.79 11.30
C ASN A 294 4.95 12.50 10.09
N TRP A 295 5.69 12.59 9.00
CA TRP A 295 5.25 13.20 7.75
C TRP A 295 4.63 12.14 6.86
N LEU A 296 3.35 12.30 6.53
CA LEU A 296 2.64 11.47 5.58
C LEU A 296 2.53 12.20 4.25
N LEU A 297 3.30 11.74 3.26
CA LEU A 297 3.29 12.23 1.90
C LEU A 297 2.35 11.38 1.05
N TYR A 298 1.34 12.03 0.47
CA TYR A 298 0.33 11.42 -0.38
C TYR A 298 0.66 11.72 -1.84
N ASP A 299 0.88 10.66 -2.61
CA ASP A 299 0.99 10.71 -4.06
C ASP A 299 -0.35 10.30 -4.68
N VAL A 300 -1.07 11.30 -5.16
CA VAL A 300 -2.29 11.12 -5.95
C VAL A 300 -1.86 10.90 -7.40
N GLY A 301 -1.61 9.64 -7.74
CA GLY A 301 -1.22 9.25 -9.10
C GLY A 301 -2.19 9.80 -10.13
N GLY A 302 -1.64 10.41 -11.19
CA GLY A 302 -2.42 10.96 -12.30
C GLY A 302 -3.11 9.84 -13.07
N ALA A 303 -4.29 9.43 -12.61
CA ALA A 303 -5.28 8.79 -13.46
C ALA A 303 -5.57 9.80 -14.58
N ARG A 304 -4.90 9.64 -15.72
CA ARG A 304 -5.39 10.22 -16.96
C ARG A 304 -6.76 9.58 -17.18
N GLY A 305 -7.81 10.26 -16.76
CA GLY A 305 -9.14 9.99 -17.26
C GLY A 305 -9.09 10.20 -18.76
N GLN A 306 -9.07 9.09 -19.49
CA GLN A 306 -9.62 8.98 -20.83
C GLN A 306 -10.39 7.68 -20.88
#